data_AF-A0A8H7ETQ4-F1
#
_entry.id   AF-A0A8H7ETQ4-F1
#
_cell.length_a   1.000
_cell.length_b   1.000
_cell.length_c   1.000
_cell.angle_alpha   90.00
_cell.angle_beta   90.00
_cell.angle_gamma   90.00
#
_symmetry.space_group_name_H-M   'P 1'
#
loop_
_entity.id
_entity.type
_entity.pdbx_description
1 polymer ?
#
loop_
_entity_poly.entity_id
_entity_poly.type
_entity_poly.pdbx_seq_one_letter_code
_entity_poly.pdbx_strand_id
1 'polypeptide(L)'
;MIPLHKVSRRRPKSVTAESDVLTTWDKDQIPHYVDMKVSRIEDPDHVVHADPSVGRRRRTSARPRKVIGNYTLATTLGSGSVGKVKLAAHNLTSDQLAVKIVPRQERRRKECEDENREIRTIREASIMLLLSHPHIVSLKEMIVLDSYYYLFMEYVDGGQMLDYIISHGKLKEKHARRFARQIASALGK
;
A
#
# COMPACT_ATOMS: atom_id res chain seq x y z
N MET A 1 8.24 60.83 -36.58
CA MET A 1 6.86 60.37 -36.29
C MET A 1 6.64 59.05 -37.03
N ILE A 2 6.79 57.93 -36.33
CA ILE A 2 6.54 56.55 -36.79
C ILE A 2 6.04 55.78 -35.56
N PRO A 3 4.94 55.00 -35.59
CA PRO A 3 4.54 54.20 -34.44
C PRO A 3 5.20 52.80 -34.47
N LEU A 4 5.88 52.44 -33.38
CA LEU A 4 6.40 51.10 -33.11
C LEU A 4 5.32 50.24 -32.45
N HIS A 5 5.10 49.06 -33.03
CA HIS A 5 4.23 47.98 -32.53
C HIS A 5 4.53 47.62 -31.05
N LYS A 6 3.48 47.55 -30.22
CA LYS A 6 3.55 46.91 -28.90
C LYS A 6 3.69 45.39 -29.06
N VAL A 7 4.87 44.87 -28.78
CA VAL A 7 5.10 43.44 -28.53
C VAL A 7 4.51 43.08 -27.16
N SER A 8 3.43 42.31 -27.16
CA SER A 8 2.84 41.72 -25.95
C SER A 8 3.74 40.57 -25.46
N ARG A 9 4.60 40.86 -24.49
CA ARG A 9 5.34 39.84 -23.75
C ARG A 9 4.39 39.16 -22.77
N ARG A 10 4.01 37.91 -23.05
CA ARG A 10 3.32 37.03 -22.09
C ARG A 10 4.22 36.85 -20.86
N ARG A 11 3.74 37.29 -19.69
CA ARG A 11 4.30 36.88 -18.40
C ARG A 11 3.94 35.40 -18.17
N PRO A 12 4.87 34.55 -17.68
CA PRO A 12 4.49 33.23 -17.19
C PRO A 12 3.58 33.41 -15.97
N LYS A 13 2.37 32.85 -16.02
CA LYS A 13 1.50 32.78 -14.84
C LYS A 13 2.16 31.80 -13.87
N SER A 14 2.47 32.34 -12.69
CA SER A 14 2.98 31.66 -11.52
C SER A 14 2.19 30.38 -11.23
N VAL A 15 2.94 29.31 -10.98
CA VAL A 15 2.50 28.07 -10.35
C VAL A 15 1.99 28.42 -8.96
N THR A 16 0.68 28.29 -8.72
CA THR A 16 0.07 28.28 -7.39
C THR A 16 -1.18 27.41 -7.45
N ALA A 17 -1.10 26.22 -6.88
CA ALA A 17 -2.18 25.49 -6.23
C ALA A 17 -1.55 24.26 -5.54
N GLU A 18 -0.61 24.53 -4.63
CA GLU A 18 -0.51 23.70 -3.43
C GLU A 18 -1.84 23.84 -2.65
N SER A 19 -2.19 22.80 -1.91
CA SER A 19 -3.36 22.67 -1.04
C SER A 19 -4.70 22.52 -1.78
N ASP A 20 -5.28 21.31 -1.74
CA ASP A 20 -6.72 21.13 -1.50
C ASP A 20 -7.17 19.66 -1.38
N VAL A 21 -6.48 18.82 -0.58
CA VAL A 21 -7.12 17.57 -0.08
C VAL A 21 -6.64 17.09 1.31
N LEU A 22 -5.65 17.77 1.90
CA LEU A 22 -5.26 17.61 3.31
C LEU A 22 -6.17 18.43 4.26
N THR A 23 -6.99 19.34 3.73
CA THR A 23 -7.74 20.34 4.53
C THR A 23 -9.06 19.83 5.15
N THR A 24 -9.41 18.55 4.98
CA THR A 24 -10.68 18.01 5.51
C THR A 24 -10.50 16.91 6.55
N TRP A 25 -9.25 16.61 6.92
CA TRP A 25 -8.93 15.71 8.02
C TRP A 25 -7.96 16.48 8.90
N ASP A 26 -8.43 16.80 10.10
CA ASP A 26 -7.63 17.50 11.09
C ASP A 26 -6.31 16.74 11.28
N LYS A 27 -5.18 17.44 11.21
CA LYS A 27 -3.83 16.87 11.38
C LYS A 27 -3.68 16.16 12.73
N ASP A 28 -4.60 16.43 13.65
CA ASP A 28 -4.69 15.86 14.99
C ASP A 28 -5.28 14.43 15.04
N GLN A 29 -5.89 13.94 13.96
CA GLN A 29 -6.54 12.61 13.91
C GLN A 29 -5.65 11.50 13.33
N ILE A 30 -4.57 11.86 12.62
CA ILE A 30 -3.59 10.91 12.08
C ILE A 30 -2.35 10.99 12.97
N PRO A 31 -1.95 9.93 13.69
CA PRO A 31 -0.75 9.97 14.51
C PRO A 31 0.44 10.41 13.66
N HIS A 32 1.18 11.44 14.09
CA HIS A 32 2.23 12.11 13.30
C HIS A 32 3.26 11.18 12.63
N TYR A 33 3.44 9.95 13.15
CA TYR A 33 4.33 8.95 12.57
C TYR A 33 3.81 8.29 11.27
N VAL A 34 2.50 8.33 11.03
CA VAL A 34 1.88 7.79 9.81
C VAL A 34 2.19 8.67 8.59
N ASP A 35 2.38 9.97 8.79
CA ASP A 35 2.59 10.94 7.71
C ASP A 35 3.93 10.70 6.97
N MET A 36 4.98 10.22 7.65
CA MET A 36 6.31 10.00 7.04
C MET A 36 6.37 8.91 5.96
N LYS A 37 5.38 7.99 5.92
CA LYS A 37 5.37 6.84 5.01
C LYS A 37 4.04 6.68 4.26
N VAL A 38 3.18 7.68 4.33
CA VAL A 38 1.94 7.73 3.55
C VAL A 38 2.17 8.58 2.32
N SER A 39 2.05 7.96 1.15
CA SER A 39 2.06 8.67 -0.13
C SER A 39 0.63 8.74 -0.68
N ARG A 40 0.18 9.97 -0.97
CA ARG A 40 -1.07 10.20 -1.68
C ARG A 40 -0.73 10.42 -3.15
N ILE A 41 -1.31 9.62 -4.02
CA ILE A 41 -1.13 9.74 -5.47
C ILE A 41 -2.43 10.33 -6.00
N GLU A 42 -2.36 11.56 -6.52
CA GLU A 42 -3.55 12.36 -6.89
C GLU A 42 -4.21 11.95 -8.21
N ASP A 43 -3.76 10.90 -8.88
CA ASP A 43 -4.43 10.38 -10.09
C ASP A 43 -4.24 8.86 -10.26
N PRO A 44 -5.29 8.05 -10.10
CA PRO A 44 -5.23 6.59 -10.29
C PRO A 44 -5.46 6.13 -11.72
N ASP A 45 -5.84 7.02 -12.65
CA ASP A 45 -6.09 6.66 -14.06
C ASP A 45 -4.81 6.49 -14.89
N HIS A 46 -3.63 6.67 -14.29
CA HIS A 46 -2.41 6.07 -14.81
C HIS A 46 -2.27 4.61 -14.32
N VAL A 47 -3.32 3.80 -14.54
CA VAL A 47 -3.12 2.36 -14.73
C VAL A 47 -2.32 2.21 -16.02
N VAL A 48 -1.00 2.31 -15.91
CA VAL A 48 -0.13 2.07 -17.07
C VAL A 48 -0.26 0.60 -17.38
N HIS A 49 -1.06 0.29 -18.39
CA HIS A 49 -0.87 -0.95 -19.13
C HIS A 49 0.55 -0.90 -19.65
N ALA A 50 1.41 -1.81 -19.18
CA ALA A 50 2.76 -1.94 -19.71
C ALA A 50 2.70 -1.93 -21.25
N ASP A 51 3.39 -0.98 -21.87
CA ASP A 51 3.40 -0.77 -23.32
C ASP A 51 3.92 -2.05 -24.02
N PRO A 52 3.17 -2.64 -24.97
CA PRO A 52 3.63 -3.83 -25.69
C PRO A 52 4.76 -3.58 -26.70
N SER A 53 5.29 -2.36 -26.83
CA SER A 53 6.08 -1.96 -28.00
C SER A 53 7.61 -1.98 -27.84
N VAL A 54 8.21 -2.98 -27.20
CA VAL A 54 9.63 -3.32 -27.44
C VAL A 54 9.86 -4.83 -27.42
N GLY A 55 10.05 -5.44 -28.59
CA GLY A 55 10.67 -6.76 -28.73
C GLY A 55 9.71 -7.92 -29.04
N ARG A 56 9.68 -8.28 -30.32
CA ARG A 56 8.94 -9.42 -30.91
C ARG A 56 9.43 -10.77 -30.35
N ARG A 57 8.89 -11.26 -29.22
CA ARG A 57 9.03 -12.67 -28.78
C ARG A 57 7.73 -13.21 -28.16
N ARG A 58 7.30 -14.38 -28.68
CA ARG A 58 6.20 -15.29 -28.28
C ARG A 58 5.12 -14.72 -27.34
N ARG A 59 3.96 -14.40 -27.91
CA ARG A 59 2.72 -14.07 -27.18
C ARG A 59 2.27 -15.25 -26.32
N THR A 60 2.58 -15.23 -25.03
CA THR A 60 1.65 -15.75 -24.02
C THR A 60 0.76 -14.58 -23.60
N SER A 61 -0.55 -14.78 -23.58
CA SER A 61 -1.55 -13.77 -23.25
C SER A 61 -1.52 -13.40 -21.76
N ALA A 62 -0.45 -12.74 -21.31
CA ALA A 62 -0.33 -12.26 -19.94
C ALA A 62 -1.26 -11.05 -19.76
N ARG A 63 -2.22 -11.17 -18.83
CA ARG A 63 -3.08 -10.03 -18.43
C ARG A 63 -2.18 -8.87 -17.96
N PRO A 64 -2.48 -7.61 -18.31
CA PRO A 64 -1.68 -6.47 -17.87
C PRO A 64 -1.66 -6.44 -16.34
N ARG A 65 -0.46 -6.33 -15.75
CA ARG A 65 -0.27 -6.23 -14.31
C ARG A 65 -0.65 -4.82 -13.86
N LYS A 66 -1.35 -4.71 -12.72
CA LYS A 66 -1.76 -3.42 -12.15
C LYS A 66 -0.55 -2.79 -11.44
N VAL A 67 -0.23 -1.54 -11.75
CA VAL A 67 0.84 -0.77 -11.11
C VAL A 67 0.22 0.25 -10.15
N ILE A 68 0.80 0.41 -8.97
CA ILE A 68 0.40 1.41 -7.95
C ILE A 68 1.67 2.07 -7.44
N GLY A 69 1.86 3.36 -7.74
CA GLY A 69 3.11 4.06 -7.45
C GLY A 69 4.31 3.32 -8.05
N ASN A 70 5.32 3.05 -7.21
CA ASN A 70 6.51 2.30 -7.59
C ASN A 70 6.35 0.77 -7.54
N TYR A 71 5.12 0.24 -7.45
CA TYR A 71 4.90 -1.18 -7.22
C TYR A 71 4.07 -1.84 -8.31
N THR A 72 4.53 -3.00 -8.79
CA THR A 72 3.76 -3.87 -9.69
C THR A 72 3.07 -4.98 -8.90
N LEU A 73 1.73 -5.01 -8.96
CA LEU A 73 0.91 -6.05 -8.33
C LEU A 73 0.93 -7.35 -9.12
N ALA A 74 1.03 -8.46 -8.40
CA ALA A 74 1.10 -9.81 -8.95
C ALA A 74 -0.08 -10.67 -8.44
N THR A 75 0.22 -11.92 -8.10
CA THR A 75 -0.74 -12.95 -7.68
C THR A 75 -1.37 -12.61 -6.33
N THR A 76 -2.59 -13.09 -6.10
CA THR A 76 -3.26 -12.99 -4.80
C THR A 76 -2.64 -14.01 -3.84
N LEU A 77 -2.21 -13.54 -2.67
CA LEU A 77 -1.70 -14.37 -1.58
C LEU A 77 -2.82 -14.79 -0.62
N GLY A 78 -3.85 -13.94 -0.48
CA GLY A 78 -5.01 -14.24 0.36
C GLY A 78 -6.16 -13.26 0.15
N SER A 79 -7.34 -13.65 0.60
CA SER A 79 -8.55 -12.82 0.58
C SER A 79 -9.40 -13.11 1.80
N GLY A 80 -9.94 -12.05 2.42
CA GLY A 80 -10.83 -12.17 3.57
C GLY A 80 -11.77 -10.96 3.68
N SER A 81 -12.49 -10.86 4.79
CA SER A 81 -13.48 -9.80 5.04
C SER A 81 -12.87 -8.39 5.01
N VAL A 82 -11.65 -8.25 5.51
CA VAL A 82 -10.97 -6.94 5.63
C VAL A 82 -10.42 -6.47 4.29
N GLY A 83 -10.13 -7.38 3.35
CA GLY A 83 -9.58 -7.03 2.05
C GLY A 83 -8.83 -8.17 1.37
N LYS A 84 -8.01 -7.80 0.37
CA LYS A 84 -7.23 -8.73 -0.45
C LYS A 84 -5.75 -8.49 -0.26
N VAL A 85 -4.97 -9.54 -0.12
CA VAL A 85 -3.50 -9.48 -0.06
C VAL A 85 -2.93 -10.01 -1.37
N LYS A 86 -2.02 -9.26 -1.98
CA LYS A 86 -1.31 -9.66 -3.20
C LYS A 86 0.20 -9.63 -2.98
N LEU A 87 0.91 -10.43 -3.77
CA LEU A 87 2.33 -10.24 -3.98
C LEU A 87 2.52 -8.97 -4.81
N ALA A 88 3.55 -8.20 -4.50
CA ALA A 88 3.97 -7.01 -5.23
C ALA A 88 5.49 -7.02 -5.39
N ALA A 89 5.97 -6.33 -6.41
CA ALA A 89 7.39 -6.06 -6.60
C ALA A 89 7.62 -4.55 -6.63
N HIS A 90 8.62 -4.07 -5.91
CA HIS A 90 9.07 -2.68 -6.02
C HIS A 90 9.84 -2.53 -7.33
N ASN A 91 9.42 -1.62 -8.21
CA ASN A 91 9.89 -1.53 -9.59
C ASN A 91 11.35 -1.10 -9.70
N LEU A 92 11.89 -0.39 -8.70
CA LEU A 92 13.28 0.08 -8.71
C LEU A 92 14.25 -0.93 -8.09
N THR A 93 13.87 -1.55 -6.97
CA THR A 93 14.76 -2.47 -6.22
C THR A 93 14.52 -3.93 -6.55
N SER A 94 13.40 -4.24 -7.21
CA SER A 94 12.89 -5.61 -7.42
C SER A 94 12.58 -6.38 -6.13
N ASP A 95 12.52 -5.71 -4.98
CA ASP A 95 12.15 -6.35 -3.72
C ASP A 95 10.73 -6.90 -3.80
N GLN A 96 10.52 -8.08 -3.23
CA GLN A 96 9.21 -8.68 -3.09
C GLN A 96 8.52 -8.19 -1.83
N LEU A 97 7.27 -7.75 -1.97
CA LEU A 97 6.43 -7.27 -0.89
C LEU A 97 5.07 -7.98 -0.92
N ALA A 98 4.40 -8.00 0.23
CA ALA A 98 2.98 -8.22 0.26
C ALA A 98 2.26 -6.87 0.31
N VAL A 99 1.07 -6.78 -0.28
CA VAL A 99 0.24 -5.57 -0.19
C VAL A 99 -1.17 -5.93 0.17
N LYS A 100 -1.64 -5.35 1.29
CA LYS A 100 -3.03 -5.46 1.74
C LYS A 100 -3.83 -4.31 1.12
N ILE A 101 -4.87 -4.68 0.37
CA ILE A 101 -5.77 -3.77 -0.35
C ILE A 101 -7.08 -3.72 0.42
N VAL A 102 -7.38 -2.57 1.02
CA VAL A 102 -8.57 -2.36 1.86
C VAL A 102 -9.48 -1.33 1.18
N PRO A 103 -10.75 -1.65 0.86
CA PRO A 103 -11.71 -0.71 0.32
C PRO A 103 -11.89 0.53 1.22
N ARG A 104 -12.00 1.68 0.58
CA ARG A 104 -12.45 2.94 1.14
C ARG A 104 -13.84 3.22 0.61
N GLN A 105 -14.71 3.72 1.48
CA GLN A 105 -16.02 4.16 1.05
C GLN A 105 -15.95 5.63 0.63
N GLU A 106 -16.79 6.00 -0.34
CA GLU A 106 -16.92 7.38 -0.77
C GLU A 106 -17.40 8.25 0.40
N ARG A 107 -16.73 9.39 0.61
CA ARG A 107 -17.01 10.34 1.70
C ARG A 107 -18.46 10.83 1.78
N ARG A 108 -19.26 10.64 0.72
CA ARG A 108 -20.67 11.07 0.64
C ARG A 108 -21.66 10.11 1.29
N ARG A 109 -21.27 8.87 1.58
CA ARG A 109 -22.11 7.86 2.24
C ARG A 109 -21.36 7.28 3.43
N LYS A 110 -21.08 8.10 4.44
CA LYS A 110 -20.50 7.60 5.69
C LYS A 110 -21.61 7.04 6.56
N GLU A 111 -21.67 5.73 6.69
CA GLU A 111 -22.45 5.05 7.72
C GLU A 111 -21.54 4.77 8.94
N CYS A 112 -22.09 4.65 10.15
CA CYS A 112 -21.29 4.47 11.38
C CYS A 112 -20.38 3.23 11.35
N GLU A 113 -20.77 2.17 10.63
CA GLU A 113 -19.95 0.95 10.49
C GLU A 113 -18.68 1.19 9.66
N ASP A 114 -18.74 2.10 8.69
CA ASP A 114 -17.64 2.39 7.77
C ASP A 114 -16.59 3.30 8.39
N GLU A 115 -17.01 4.27 9.22
CA GLU A 115 -16.08 5.07 10.03
C GLU A 115 -15.24 4.18 10.95
N ASN A 116 -15.88 3.18 11.57
CA ASN A 116 -15.18 2.19 12.39
C ASN A 116 -14.16 1.38 11.59
N ARG A 117 -14.43 1.10 10.31
CA ARG A 117 -13.50 0.36 9.44
C ARG A 117 -12.28 1.21 9.06
N GLU A 118 -12.49 2.48 8.71
CA GLU A 118 -11.41 3.40 8.38
C GLU A 118 -10.49 3.61 9.60
N ILE A 119 -11.07 3.87 10.78
CA ILE A 119 -10.33 4.01 12.04
C ILE A 119 -9.51 2.75 12.34
N ARG A 120 -10.10 1.55 12.18
CA ARG A 120 -9.38 0.28 12.38
C ARG A 120 -8.21 0.13 11.41
N THR A 121 -8.39 0.51 10.15
CA THR A 121 -7.36 0.39 9.11
C THR A 121 -6.18 1.32 9.40
N ILE A 122 -6.46 2.58 9.76
CA ILE A 122 -5.43 3.55 10.13
C ILE A 122 -4.70 3.09 11.39
N ARG A 123 -5.44 2.63 12.41
CA ARG A 123 -4.84 2.10 13.65
C ARG A 123 -3.93 0.90 13.38
N GLU A 124 -4.34 -0.03 12.51
CA GLU A 124 -3.51 -1.17 12.09
C GLU A 124 -2.20 -0.68 11.46
N ALA A 125 -2.27 0.25 10.50
CA ALA A 125 -1.09 0.82 9.85
C ALA A 125 -0.16 1.52 10.87
N SER A 126 -0.72 2.33 11.78
CA SER A 126 0.03 3.00 12.83
C SER A 126 0.78 2.03 13.73
N ILE A 127 0.12 0.94 14.16
CA ILE A 127 0.75 -0.09 14.99
C ILE A 127 1.88 -0.78 14.20
N MET A 128 1.64 -1.17 12.96
CA MET A 128 2.65 -1.84 12.13
C MET A 128 3.86 -0.96 11.82
N LEU A 129 3.67 0.36 11.77
CA LEU A 129 4.77 1.31 11.62
C LEU A 129 5.62 1.33 12.89
N LEU A 130 4.99 1.40 14.07
CA LEU A 130 5.68 1.56 15.36
C LEU A 130 6.42 0.29 15.80
N LEU A 131 5.99 -0.88 15.32
CA LEU A 131 6.59 -2.16 15.68
C LEU A 131 7.84 -2.44 14.83
N SER A 132 8.96 -2.66 15.52
CA SER A 132 10.22 -3.13 14.92
C SER A 132 10.71 -4.38 15.66
N HIS A 133 10.42 -5.55 15.09
CA HIS A 133 10.79 -6.82 15.69
C HIS A 133 11.02 -7.90 14.61
N PRO A 134 12.04 -8.76 14.72
CA PRO A 134 12.35 -9.80 13.73
C PRO A 134 11.26 -10.87 13.53
N HIS A 135 10.21 -10.86 14.33
CA HIS A 135 9.08 -11.80 14.26
C HIS A 135 7.73 -11.07 14.06
N ILE A 136 7.76 -9.80 13.66
CA ILE A 136 6.59 -9.01 13.30
C ILE A 136 6.84 -8.41 11.92
N VAL A 137 5.87 -8.57 11.01
CA VAL A 137 5.92 -7.97 9.67
C VAL A 137 5.89 -6.45 9.78
N SER A 138 6.88 -5.78 9.18
CA SER A 138 6.92 -4.32 9.16
C SER A 138 6.16 -3.71 7.98
N LEU A 139 5.56 -2.54 8.22
CA LEU A 139 5.01 -1.71 7.15
C LEU A 139 6.13 -0.91 6.45
N LYS A 140 6.25 -1.05 5.14
CA LYS A 140 7.21 -0.29 4.32
C LYS A 140 6.62 1.05 3.91
N GLU A 141 5.43 1.03 3.32
CA GLU A 141 4.75 2.21 2.80
C GLU A 141 3.23 1.99 2.80
N MET A 142 2.46 3.07 2.93
CA MET A 142 1.01 3.05 2.76
C MET A 142 0.60 4.04 1.67
N ILE A 143 0.01 3.56 0.58
CA ILE A 143 -0.56 4.40 -0.47
C ILE A 143 -2.06 4.56 -0.25
N VAL A 144 -2.53 5.80 -0.28
CA VAL A 144 -3.94 6.13 -0.12
C VAL A 144 -4.50 6.65 -1.44
N LEU A 145 -5.40 5.88 -2.06
CA LEU A 145 -6.16 6.29 -3.25
C LEU A 145 -7.63 6.48 -2.89
N ASP A 146 -8.44 7.03 -3.78
CA ASP A 146 -9.85 7.37 -3.49
C ASP A 146 -10.67 6.18 -2.97
N SER A 147 -10.59 5.04 -3.65
CA SER A 147 -11.41 3.87 -3.31
C SER A 147 -10.69 2.81 -2.47
N TYR A 148 -9.39 2.95 -2.19
CA TYR A 148 -8.61 1.91 -1.51
C TYR A 148 -7.41 2.43 -0.73
N TYR A 149 -7.11 1.80 0.40
CA TYR A 149 -5.79 1.80 1.03
C TYR A 149 -4.95 0.64 0.49
N TYR A 150 -3.66 0.89 0.28
CA TYR A 150 -2.65 -0.09 -0.10
C TYR A 150 -1.53 -0.09 0.93
N LEU A 151 -1.46 -1.12 1.76
CA LEU A 151 -0.43 -1.25 2.80
C LEU A 151 0.65 -2.19 2.28
N PHE A 152 1.79 -1.65 1.86
CA PHE A 152 2.95 -2.40 1.41
C PHE A 152 3.79 -2.85 2.60
N MET A 153 3.94 -4.15 2.76
CA MET A 153 4.53 -4.80 3.92
C MET A 153 5.54 -5.87 3.49
N GLU A 154 6.39 -6.29 4.42
CA GLU A 154 7.34 -7.37 4.16
C GLU A 154 6.62 -8.64 3.69
N TYR A 155 7.16 -9.24 2.63
CA TYR A 155 6.70 -10.54 2.17
C TYR A 155 7.40 -11.65 2.97
N VAL A 156 6.62 -12.62 3.44
CA VAL A 156 7.12 -13.80 4.16
C VAL A 156 6.77 -15.05 3.35
N ASP A 157 7.79 -15.69 2.80
CA ASP A 157 7.68 -16.93 2.01
C ASP A 157 7.73 -18.18 2.91
N GLY A 158 6.79 -18.26 3.85
CA GLY A 158 6.71 -19.36 4.84
C GLY A 158 5.34 -20.00 4.98
N GLY A 159 4.32 -19.45 4.30
CA GLY A 159 2.93 -19.88 4.44
C GLY A 159 2.34 -19.59 5.83
N GLN A 160 1.17 -20.18 6.11
CA GLN A 160 0.49 -20.02 7.39
C GLN A 160 0.84 -21.15 8.35
N MET A 161 0.99 -20.81 9.64
CA MET A 161 1.31 -21.80 10.68
C MET A 161 0.21 -22.86 10.83
N LEU A 162 -1.05 -22.50 10.61
CA LEU A 162 -2.16 -23.47 10.66
C LEU A 162 -2.03 -24.51 9.55
N ASP A 163 -1.72 -24.09 8.32
CA ASP A 163 -1.50 -25.01 7.19
C ASP A 163 -0.30 -25.94 7.46
N TYR A 164 0.75 -25.41 8.10
CA TYR A 164 1.90 -26.20 8.54
C TYR A 164 1.49 -27.29 9.56
N ILE A 165 0.65 -26.95 10.53
CA ILE A 165 0.13 -27.92 11.51
C ILE A 165 -0.79 -28.94 10.85
N ILE A 166 -1.69 -28.52 9.96
CA ILE A 166 -2.61 -29.43 9.25
C ILE A 166 -1.82 -30.44 8.42
N SER A 167 -0.78 -29.99 7.71
CA SER A 167 0.04 -30.86 6.85
C SER A 167 0.97 -31.81 7.60
N HIS A 168 1.45 -31.43 8.79
CA HIS A 168 2.43 -32.22 9.55
C HIS A 168 1.85 -32.93 10.78
N GLY A 169 0.60 -32.65 11.13
CA GLY A 169 -0.03 -33.12 12.37
C GLY A 169 0.57 -32.45 13.61
N LYS A 170 0.62 -33.19 14.71
CA LYS A 170 1.11 -32.67 16.00
C LYS A 170 2.60 -32.30 15.91
N LEU A 171 2.93 -31.07 16.29
CA LEU A 171 4.32 -30.62 16.35
C LEU A 171 5.07 -31.29 17.50
N LYS A 172 6.29 -31.76 17.23
CA LYS A 172 7.21 -32.20 18.29
C LYS A 172 7.54 -31.02 19.20
N GLU A 173 7.71 -31.29 20.50
CA GLU A 173 7.92 -30.27 21.53
C GLU A 173 9.07 -29.29 21.18
N LYS A 174 10.17 -29.80 20.61
CA LYS A 174 11.30 -28.97 20.16
C LYS A 174 10.89 -27.88 19.15
N HIS A 175 10.03 -28.22 18.19
CA HIS A 175 9.53 -27.27 17.20
C HIS A 175 8.48 -26.33 17.78
N ALA A 176 7.54 -26.87 18.57
CA ALA A 176 6.53 -26.09 19.26
C ALA A 176 7.17 -25.01 20.17
N ARG A 177 8.19 -25.39 20.96
CA ARG A 177 8.94 -24.47 21.83
C ARG A 177 9.63 -23.36 21.05
N ARG A 178 10.18 -23.67 19.86
CA ARG A 178 10.81 -22.67 19.00
C ARG A 178 9.79 -21.63 18.53
N PHE A 179 8.64 -22.06 17.99
CA PHE A 179 7.59 -21.15 17.55
C PHE A 179 7.01 -20.34 18.71
N ALA A 180 6.73 -20.99 19.84
CA ALA A 180 6.23 -20.33 21.04
C ALA A 180 7.17 -19.23 21.53
N ARG A 181 8.50 -19.47 21.54
CA ARG A 181 9.49 -18.45 21.91
C ARG A 181 9.50 -17.27 20.95
N GLN A 182 9.34 -17.51 19.64
CA GLN A 182 9.29 -16.45 18.64
C GLN A 182 8.04 -15.59 18.81
N ILE A 183 6.88 -16.22 19.05
CA ILE A 183 5.61 -15.53 19.33
C ILE A 183 5.70 -14.74 20.63
N ALA A 184 6.17 -15.37 21.71
CA ALA A 184 6.34 -14.70 23.01
C ALA A 184 7.30 -13.51 22.91
N SER A 185 8.41 -13.65 22.17
CA SER A 185 9.34 -12.55 21.90
C SER A 185 8.70 -11.40 21.14
N ALA A 186 7.77 -11.68 20.21
CA ALA A 186 7.05 -10.65 19.48
C ALA A 186 6.03 -9.91 20.35
N LEU A 187 5.37 -10.61 21.27
CA LEU A 187 4.32 -10.06 22.13
C LEU A 187 4.85 -9.38 23.40
N GLY A 188 6.07 -9.71 23.84
CA GLY A 188 6.64 -9.26 25.12
C GLY A 188 7.47 -7.97 25.04
N LYS A 189 7.39 -7.23 23.93
CA LYS A 189 8.05 -5.91 23.78
C LYS A 189 7.04 -4.78 23.84
#